data_AF-A0A947RR27-F1
#
_entry.id   AF-A0A947RR27-F1
#
_cell.length_a   1.000
_cell.length_b   1.000
_cell.length_c   1.000
_cell.angle_alpha   90.00
_cell.angle_beta   90.00
_cell.angle_gamma   90.00
#
_symmetry.space_group_name_H-M   'P 1'
#
loop_
_entity.id
_entity.type
_entity.pdbx_description
1 polymer ?
#
loop_
_entity_poly.entity_id
_entity_poly.type
_entity_poly.pdbx_seq_one_letter_code
_entity_poly.pdbx_strand_id
1 'polypeptide(L)'
;SGLHATFMPKPIFGINGSGMHTHQSLFRGDENVFYDPEKEYQLSDLARFYIGGILKHARAFVAVTNPLVNSYKRLVPGFEAPVNVAWSERNRSPLARVPERRGVGTRVEVRIPDPSCNPYLAFAVMLASGHDGIVNQTDCGAPVNKNIFAMSDREKRRLKITQLPGNLSEALAFLKKDAIMRETLGEHVWHQIITHHEGIWAEYISQVHEWELKRYLMSH
;
A
#
# COMPACT_ATOMS: atom_id res chain seq x y z
N SER A 1 25.32 -21.55 -9.64
CA SER A 1 25.20 -21.09 -8.23
C SER A 1 24.36 -22.02 -7.37
N GLY A 2 23.41 -22.83 -7.89
CA GLY A 2 22.63 -23.77 -7.06
C GLY A 2 21.63 -23.09 -6.11
N LEU A 3 21.27 -21.83 -6.37
CA LEU A 3 20.36 -21.03 -5.55
C LEU A 3 18.97 -20.93 -6.20
N HIS A 4 17.93 -20.80 -5.38
CA HIS A 4 16.56 -20.48 -5.81
C HIS A 4 16.17 -19.09 -5.28
N ALA A 5 16.07 -18.11 -6.17
CA ALA A 5 15.58 -16.78 -5.83
C ALA A 5 14.05 -16.77 -5.84
N THR A 6 13.44 -16.13 -4.85
CA THR A 6 11.98 -15.96 -4.77
C THR A 6 11.62 -14.52 -4.46
N PHE A 7 10.51 -14.09 -5.04
CA PHE A 7 9.88 -12.78 -4.87
C PHE A 7 8.66 -12.84 -3.95
N MET A 8 8.46 -13.98 -3.28
CA MET A 8 7.40 -14.18 -2.30
C MET A 8 7.46 -13.07 -1.22
N PRO A 9 6.32 -12.44 -0.87
CA PRO A 9 6.30 -11.28 0.02
C PRO A 9 6.85 -11.56 1.43
N LYS A 10 6.54 -12.74 1.98
CA LYS A 10 6.93 -13.16 3.32
C LYS A 10 7.19 -14.67 3.36
N PRO A 11 8.35 -15.14 2.87
CA PRO A 11 8.65 -16.57 2.83
C PRO A 11 8.96 -17.15 4.21
N ILE A 12 9.40 -16.31 5.16
CA ILE A 12 9.85 -16.75 6.50
C ILE A 12 9.21 -15.85 7.58
N PHE A 13 8.64 -16.48 8.61
CA PHE A 13 8.11 -15.81 9.79
C PHE A 13 9.23 -15.19 10.64
N GLY A 14 8.96 -14.05 11.28
CA GLY A 14 9.90 -13.44 12.25
C GLY A 14 11.06 -12.65 11.65
N ILE A 15 11.17 -12.56 10.32
CA ILE A 15 12.18 -11.72 9.63
C ILE A 15 11.53 -10.76 8.62
N ASN A 16 12.26 -9.76 8.13
CA ASN A 16 11.75 -8.85 7.11
C ASN A 16 11.29 -9.60 5.85
N GLY A 17 10.21 -9.11 5.24
CA GLY A 17 9.73 -9.61 3.95
C GLY A 17 10.24 -8.78 2.77
N SER A 18 9.84 -9.16 1.57
CA SER A 18 10.19 -8.46 0.32
C SER A 18 9.10 -7.47 -0.05
N GLY A 19 9.45 -6.19 -0.18
CA GLY A 19 8.59 -5.14 -0.72
C GLY A 19 9.08 -4.66 -2.09
N MET A 20 8.17 -4.12 -2.89
CA MET A 20 8.47 -3.43 -4.14
C MET A 20 8.11 -1.96 -3.95
N HIS A 21 9.01 -1.19 -3.34
CA HIS A 21 8.74 0.23 -3.09
C HIS A 21 8.73 0.98 -4.42
N THR A 22 7.60 1.62 -4.73
CA THR A 22 7.38 2.29 -6.01
C THR A 22 7.54 3.79 -5.83
N HIS A 23 8.60 4.34 -6.41
CA HIS A 23 8.82 5.77 -6.48
C HIS A 23 8.09 6.38 -7.67
N GLN A 24 7.28 7.41 -7.44
CA GLN A 24 6.42 8.04 -8.45
C GLN A 24 6.62 9.55 -8.46
N SER A 25 6.66 10.11 -9.66
CA SER A 25 6.83 11.55 -9.95
C SER A 25 6.10 11.86 -11.24
N LEU A 26 5.40 12.99 -11.31
CA LEU A 26 4.75 13.47 -12.53
C LEU A 26 5.58 14.57 -13.17
N PHE A 27 5.59 14.58 -14.50
CA PHE A 27 6.35 15.54 -15.30
C PHE A 27 5.44 16.24 -16.30
N ARG A 28 5.70 17.53 -16.54
CA ARG A 28 5.14 18.29 -17.65
C ARG A 28 6.32 18.78 -18.50
N GLY A 29 6.53 18.13 -19.64
CA GLY A 29 7.80 18.25 -20.35
C GLY A 29 8.94 17.76 -19.46
N ASP A 30 9.98 18.58 -19.28
CA ASP A 30 11.14 18.27 -18.43
C ASP A 30 10.98 18.72 -16.96
N GLU A 31 9.88 19.39 -16.64
CA GLU A 31 9.60 19.90 -15.29
C GLU A 31 8.95 18.83 -14.41
N ASN A 32 9.57 18.53 -13.26
CA ASN A 32 8.97 17.69 -12.23
C ASN A 32 7.92 18.51 -11.46
N VAL A 33 6.64 18.29 -11.77
CA VAL A 33 5.53 19.08 -11.22
C VAL A 33 5.20 18.74 -9.76
N PHE A 34 5.94 17.82 -9.12
CA PHE A 34 5.82 17.60 -7.68
C PHE A 34 6.65 18.56 -6.85
N TYR A 35 7.67 19.19 -7.44
CA TYR A 35 8.56 20.10 -6.74
C TYR A 35 8.02 21.53 -6.76
N ASP A 36 8.06 22.20 -5.62
CA ASP A 36 7.83 23.65 -5.53
C ASP A 36 8.67 24.22 -4.38
N PRO A 37 9.72 25.02 -4.65
CA PRO A 37 10.63 25.52 -3.60
C PRO A 37 9.96 26.46 -2.59
N GLU A 38 8.85 27.10 -2.96
CA GLU A 38 8.19 28.13 -2.14
C GLU A 38 7.08 27.55 -1.24
N LYS A 39 6.69 26.29 -1.45
CA LYS A 39 5.64 25.61 -0.69
C LYS A 39 6.19 24.87 0.52
N GLU A 40 5.29 24.60 1.47
CA GLU A 40 5.58 23.75 2.62
C GLU A 40 6.11 22.38 2.16
N TYR A 41 7.14 21.87 2.84
CA TYR A 41 7.83 20.62 2.49
C TYR A 41 8.53 20.63 1.11
N GLN A 42 8.53 21.78 0.43
CA GLN A 42 8.93 21.95 -0.96
C GLN A 42 8.16 21.03 -1.92
N LEU A 43 6.88 20.82 -1.63
CA LEU A 43 5.94 20.02 -2.41
C LEU A 43 4.89 20.94 -3.02
N SER A 44 4.66 20.80 -4.32
CA SER A 44 3.56 21.52 -4.99
C SER A 44 2.21 21.06 -4.44
N ASP A 45 1.18 21.90 -4.61
CA ASP A 45 -0.19 21.51 -4.26
C ASP A 45 -0.61 20.25 -5.05
N LEU A 46 -0.15 20.12 -6.30
CA LEU A 46 -0.37 18.94 -7.13
C LEU A 46 0.23 17.67 -6.50
N ALA A 47 1.45 17.74 -5.96
CA ALA A 47 2.05 16.61 -5.24
C ALA A 47 1.24 16.22 -4.00
N ARG A 48 0.78 17.21 -3.23
CA ARG A 48 -0.03 16.98 -2.02
C ARG A 48 -1.37 16.32 -2.36
N PHE A 49 -2.03 16.79 -3.42
CA PHE A 49 -3.27 16.18 -3.90
C PHE A 49 -3.05 14.76 -4.45
N TYR A 50 -1.95 14.54 -5.17
CA TYR A 50 -1.58 13.21 -5.63
C TYR A 50 -1.39 12.24 -4.47
N ILE A 51 -0.64 12.64 -3.43
CA ILE A 51 -0.45 11.84 -2.22
C ILE A 51 -1.80 11.61 -1.52
N GLY A 52 -2.67 12.61 -1.45
CA GLY A 52 -4.00 12.47 -0.85
C GLY A 52 -4.86 11.42 -1.56
N GLY A 53 -4.81 11.38 -2.89
CA GLY A 53 -5.42 10.33 -3.70
C GLY A 53 -4.86 8.93 -3.41
N ILE A 54 -3.52 8.79 -3.35
CA ILE A 54 -2.87 7.53 -2.95
C ILE A 54 -3.36 7.06 -1.57
N LEU A 55 -3.45 7.96 -0.59
CA LEU A 55 -3.91 7.61 0.76
C LEU A 55 -5.40 7.24 0.78
N LYS A 56 -6.24 7.96 0.04
CA LYS A 56 -7.68 7.71 -0.07
C LYS A 56 -8.00 6.31 -0.58
N HIS A 57 -7.31 5.88 -1.65
CA HIS A 57 -7.58 4.61 -2.33
C HIS A 57 -6.72 3.43 -1.83
N ALA A 58 -5.81 3.66 -0.88
CA ALA A 58 -4.86 2.68 -0.36
C ALA A 58 -5.50 1.34 0.04
N ARG A 59 -6.62 1.39 0.76
CA ARG A 59 -7.30 0.18 1.26
C ARG A 59 -7.95 -0.62 0.13
N ALA A 60 -8.22 -0.01 -1.01
CA ALA A 60 -8.80 -0.66 -2.18
C ALA A 60 -7.72 -1.23 -3.10
N PHE A 61 -6.73 -0.43 -3.52
CA PHE A 61 -5.71 -0.91 -4.44
C PHE A 61 -4.76 -1.94 -3.85
N VAL A 62 -4.69 -2.08 -2.52
CA VAL A 62 -3.87 -3.09 -1.85
C VAL A 62 -4.22 -4.52 -2.30
N ALA A 63 -5.47 -4.82 -2.66
CA ALA A 63 -5.84 -6.11 -3.23
C ALA A 63 -5.11 -6.41 -4.56
N VAL A 64 -4.71 -5.37 -5.29
CA VAL A 64 -3.99 -5.46 -6.58
C VAL A 64 -2.48 -5.40 -6.37
N THR A 65 -1.99 -4.53 -5.47
CA THR A 65 -0.56 -4.37 -5.19
C THR A 65 0.00 -5.44 -4.24
N ASN A 66 -0.87 -6.19 -3.58
CA ASN A 66 -0.58 -7.24 -2.60
C ASN A 66 -1.55 -8.42 -2.81
N PRO A 67 -1.46 -9.12 -3.95
CA PRO A 67 -2.49 -10.05 -4.41
C PRO A 67 -2.51 -11.38 -3.67
N LEU A 68 -1.43 -11.77 -2.99
CA LEU A 68 -1.35 -13.07 -2.34
C LEU A 68 -1.85 -13.02 -0.90
N VAL A 69 -2.39 -14.13 -0.41
CA VAL A 69 -2.62 -14.31 1.05
C VAL A 69 -1.33 -14.08 1.84
N ASN A 70 -0.18 -14.49 1.29
CA ASN A 70 1.13 -14.28 1.88
C ASN A 70 1.54 -12.80 1.97
N SER A 71 1.05 -11.94 1.07
CA SER A 71 1.32 -10.49 1.11
C SER A 71 0.90 -9.87 2.44
N TYR A 72 -0.23 -10.29 3.01
CA TYR A 72 -0.73 -9.77 4.28
C TYR A 72 0.06 -10.27 5.49
N LYS A 73 0.86 -11.34 5.34
CA LYS A 73 1.84 -11.75 6.36
C LYS A 73 3.09 -10.85 6.36
N ARG A 74 3.32 -10.08 5.28
CA ARG A 74 4.30 -8.99 5.24
C ARG A 74 3.77 -7.73 5.93
N LEU A 75 2.50 -7.40 5.72
CA LEU A 75 1.82 -6.22 6.25
C LEU A 75 1.42 -6.38 7.74
N VAL A 76 2.39 -6.74 8.58
CA VAL A 76 2.23 -6.82 10.04
C VAL A 76 3.20 -5.88 10.73
N PRO A 77 2.85 -5.32 11.91
CA PRO A 77 3.75 -4.43 12.65
C PRO A 77 5.11 -5.08 12.96
N GLY A 78 6.18 -4.27 12.99
CA GLY A 78 7.51 -4.69 13.49
C GLY A 78 8.54 -5.08 12.43
N PHE A 79 8.21 -5.08 11.13
CA PHE A 79 9.11 -5.51 10.04
C PHE A 79 9.28 -4.46 8.92
N GLU A 80 9.28 -3.17 9.27
CA GLU A 80 9.39 -2.01 8.35
C GLU A 80 8.32 -1.87 7.25
N ALA A 81 7.40 -2.84 7.14
CA ALA A 81 6.27 -2.80 6.24
C ALA A 81 5.19 -1.83 6.75
N PRO A 82 4.59 -1.00 5.88
CA PRO A 82 3.54 -0.09 6.28
C PRO A 82 2.24 -0.86 6.56
N VAL A 83 1.60 -0.57 7.69
CA VAL A 83 0.26 -1.09 8.05
C VAL A 83 -0.76 0.03 8.27
N ASN A 84 -0.30 1.28 8.20
CA ASN A 84 -1.08 2.47 8.49
C ASN A 84 -1.09 3.38 7.26
N VAL A 85 -2.27 3.85 6.88
CA VAL A 85 -2.49 4.83 5.81
C VAL A 85 -2.16 6.21 6.37
N ALA A 86 -0.93 6.63 6.08
CA ALA A 86 -0.38 7.93 6.44
C ALA A 86 0.79 8.25 5.49
N TRP A 87 1.25 9.50 5.49
CA TRP A 87 2.47 9.90 4.80
C TRP A 87 3.47 10.58 5.73
N SER A 88 4.75 10.59 5.37
CA SER A 88 5.82 11.29 6.10
C SER A 88 6.98 11.66 5.17
N GLU A 89 7.75 12.68 5.51
CA GLU A 89 9.00 13.01 4.80
C GLU A 89 10.19 12.17 5.26
N ARG A 90 10.19 11.75 6.54
CA ARG A 90 11.39 11.15 7.18
C ARG A 90 11.17 9.71 7.61
N ASN A 91 9.96 9.38 8.04
CA ASN A 91 9.68 8.10 8.66
C ASN A 91 9.43 7.00 7.60
N ARG A 92 9.87 5.79 7.93
CA ARG A 92 9.69 4.56 7.13
C ARG A 92 8.45 3.76 7.52
N SER A 93 7.82 4.06 8.67
CA SER A 93 6.57 3.39 9.08
C SER A 93 5.30 3.73 8.28
N PRO A 94 5.14 4.90 7.63
CA PRO A 94 3.93 5.21 6.88
C PRO A 94 3.91 4.56 5.50
N LEU A 95 2.71 4.45 4.95
CA LEU A 95 2.42 3.98 3.60
C LEU A 95 3.20 4.73 2.53
N ALA A 96 3.07 6.06 2.54
CA ALA A 96 3.70 6.95 1.58
C ALA A 96 4.86 7.69 2.25
N ARG A 97 5.99 7.76 1.57
CA ARG A 97 7.13 8.54 2.04
C ARG A 97 7.56 9.53 0.97
N VAL A 98 7.90 10.74 1.35
CA VAL A 98 8.51 11.73 0.45
C VAL A 98 9.99 11.83 0.81
N PRO A 99 10.92 11.19 0.05
CA PRO A 99 12.35 11.25 0.36
C PRO A 99 12.87 12.69 0.36
N GLU A 100 13.98 12.94 1.07
CA GLU A 100 14.58 14.28 1.20
C GLU A 100 15.05 14.92 -0.11
N ARG A 101 15.34 14.13 -1.14
CA ARG A 101 15.77 14.65 -2.44
C ARG A 101 14.67 15.53 -3.06
N ARG A 102 15.07 16.69 -3.59
CA ARG A 102 14.18 17.71 -4.19
C ARG A 102 14.56 18.03 -5.65
N GLY A 103 13.92 19.04 -6.25
CA GLY A 103 14.09 19.39 -7.66
C GLY A 103 13.54 18.29 -8.57
N VAL A 104 14.28 17.95 -9.63
CA VAL A 104 13.95 16.84 -10.55
C VAL A 104 13.80 15.48 -9.84
N GLY A 105 14.42 15.32 -8.67
CA GLY A 105 14.35 14.09 -7.86
C GLY A 105 13.17 13.99 -6.90
N THR A 106 12.28 15.00 -6.86
CA THR A 106 11.10 15.03 -5.98
C THR A 106 10.13 13.92 -6.35
N ARG A 107 9.73 13.09 -5.38
CA ARG A 107 8.91 11.89 -5.63
C ARG A 107 8.19 11.43 -4.37
N VAL A 108 7.10 10.70 -4.55
CA VAL A 108 6.48 9.89 -3.48
C VAL A 108 6.91 8.43 -3.62
N GLU A 109 7.29 7.81 -2.52
CA GLU A 109 7.60 6.38 -2.37
C GLU A 109 6.36 5.69 -1.77
N VAL A 110 5.66 4.89 -2.59
CA VAL A 110 4.56 4.04 -2.11
C VAL A 110 5.14 2.68 -1.71
N ARG A 111 5.05 2.34 -0.42
CA ARG A 111 5.82 1.22 0.19
C ARG A 111 5.02 -0.07 0.36
N ILE A 112 3.73 -0.07 0.02
CA ILE A 112 2.84 -1.23 0.17
C ILE A 112 3.06 -2.29 -0.92
N PRO A 113 3.26 -1.96 -2.21
CA PRO A 113 3.36 -2.99 -3.22
C PRO A 113 4.45 -4.00 -2.85
N ASP A 114 4.18 -5.27 -3.15
CA ASP A 114 5.17 -6.32 -3.01
C ASP A 114 5.47 -6.95 -4.38
N PRO A 115 6.59 -7.67 -4.51
CA PRO A 115 7.03 -8.17 -5.81
C PRO A 115 6.15 -9.25 -6.43
N SER A 116 5.09 -9.70 -5.74
CA SER A 116 4.13 -10.67 -6.30
C SER A 116 3.04 -10.01 -7.15
N CYS A 117 2.89 -8.68 -7.08
CA CYS A 117 1.91 -7.96 -7.88
C CYS A 117 2.24 -7.94 -9.37
N ASN A 118 1.21 -7.84 -10.20
CA ASN A 118 1.40 -7.51 -11.61
C ASN A 118 1.80 -6.02 -11.71
N PRO A 119 3.01 -5.69 -12.19
CA PRO A 119 3.50 -4.31 -12.16
C PRO A 119 2.65 -3.37 -13.02
N TYR A 120 2.08 -3.84 -14.13
CA TYR A 120 1.22 -3.02 -14.98
C TYR A 120 -0.05 -2.59 -14.25
N LEU A 121 -0.72 -3.55 -13.60
CA LEU A 121 -1.94 -3.28 -12.84
C LEU A 121 -1.63 -2.43 -11.61
N ALA A 122 -0.53 -2.72 -10.90
CA ALA A 122 -0.09 -1.96 -9.74
C ALA A 122 0.17 -0.49 -10.10
N PHE A 123 0.89 -0.22 -11.19
CA PHE A 123 1.16 1.14 -11.65
C PHE A 123 -0.12 1.84 -12.12
N ALA A 124 -1.01 1.15 -12.83
CA ALA A 124 -2.29 1.72 -13.27
C ALA A 124 -3.15 2.18 -12.08
N VAL A 125 -3.37 1.32 -11.08
CA VAL A 125 -4.22 1.66 -9.93
C VAL A 125 -3.61 2.74 -9.03
N MET A 126 -2.27 2.75 -8.86
CA MET A 126 -1.60 3.81 -8.11
C MET A 126 -1.65 5.16 -8.86
N LEU A 127 -1.40 5.15 -10.16
CA LEU A 127 -1.48 6.36 -10.98
C LEU A 127 -2.90 6.94 -10.98
N ALA A 128 -3.92 6.09 -11.20
CA ALA A 128 -5.31 6.50 -11.17
C ALA A 128 -5.73 7.04 -9.79
N SER A 129 -5.26 6.43 -8.70
CA SER A 129 -5.49 6.92 -7.34
C SER A 129 -4.92 8.33 -7.14
N GLY A 130 -3.67 8.55 -7.55
CA GLY A 130 -3.05 9.86 -7.45
C GLY A 130 -3.71 10.90 -8.37
N HIS A 131 -4.13 10.50 -9.57
CA HIS A 131 -4.87 11.35 -10.49
C HIS A 131 -6.25 11.76 -9.94
N ASP A 132 -7.02 10.83 -9.36
CA ASP A 132 -8.28 11.15 -8.67
C ASP A 132 -8.06 12.19 -7.56
N GLY A 133 -6.97 12.03 -6.81
CA GLY A 133 -6.56 12.99 -5.78
C GLY A 133 -6.35 14.39 -6.35
N ILE A 134 -5.64 14.52 -7.48
CA ILE A 134 -5.42 15.79 -8.18
C ILE A 134 -6.75 16.40 -8.65
N VAL A 135 -7.58 15.62 -9.33
CA VAL A 135 -8.88 16.09 -9.88
C VAL A 135 -9.80 16.58 -8.77
N ASN A 136 -9.88 15.85 -7.66
CA ASN A 136 -10.75 16.18 -6.54
C ASN A 136 -10.08 17.07 -5.48
N GLN A 137 -8.84 17.52 -5.71
CA GLN A 137 -8.04 18.31 -4.76
C GLN A 137 -8.02 17.69 -3.34
N THR A 138 -7.86 16.36 -3.28
CA THR A 138 -7.89 15.62 -2.01
C THR A 138 -6.62 15.89 -1.22
N ASP A 139 -6.70 16.64 -0.12
CA ASP A 139 -5.54 16.96 0.71
C ASP A 139 -5.01 15.71 1.46
N CYS A 140 -3.69 15.45 1.37
CA CYS A 140 -3.00 14.43 2.15
C CYS A 140 -2.87 14.76 3.65
N GLY A 141 -3.20 15.97 4.07
CA GLY A 141 -3.07 16.48 5.42
C GLY A 141 -1.62 16.61 5.89
N ALA A 142 -1.44 16.87 7.17
CA ALA A 142 -0.11 17.00 7.77
C ALA A 142 0.64 15.65 7.81
N PRO A 143 1.98 15.65 7.61
CA PRO A 143 2.77 14.43 7.66
C PRO A 143 2.83 13.86 9.09
N VAL A 144 2.81 12.53 9.19
CA VAL A 144 2.94 11.80 10.46
C VAL A 144 4.41 11.44 10.70
N ASN A 145 5.18 12.40 11.21
CA ASN A 145 6.62 12.26 11.46
C ASN A 145 6.98 11.58 12.80
N LYS A 146 6.08 10.76 13.34
CA LYS A 146 6.27 9.99 14.60
C LYS A 146 6.18 8.50 14.31
N ASN A 147 6.80 7.66 15.16
CA ASN A 147 6.69 6.21 15.04
C ASN A 147 5.22 5.77 15.26
N ILE A 148 4.52 5.43 14.18
CA ILE A 148 3.10 5.07 14.22
C ILE A 148 2.89 3.76 14.98
N PHE A 149 3.89 2.87 15.03
CA PHE A 149 3.80 1.61 15.76
C PHE A 149 3.73 1.80 17.28
N ALA A 150 4.28 2.90 17.79
CA ALA A 150 4.25 3.24 19.21
C ALA A 150 3.00 4.06 19.62
N MET A 151 2.16 4.46 18.66
CA MET A 151 0.96 5.25 18.95
C MET A 151 -0.17 4.40 19.52
N SER A 152 -0.85 4.95 20.51
CA SER A 152 -2.13 4.41 20.96
C SER A 152 -3.21 4.54 19.87
N ASP A 153 -4.25 3.72 19.95
CA ASP A 153 -5.38 3.81 19.01
C ASP A 153 -6.11 5.15 19.09
N ARG A 154 -6.13 5.77 20.28
CA ARG A 154 -6.67 7.12 20.48
C ARG A 154 -5.88 8.16 19.68
N GLU A 155 -4.56 8.08 19.68
CA GLU A 155 -3.71 8.98 18.90
C GLU A 155 -3.88 8.76 17.39
N LYS A 156 -3.93 7.50 16.94
CA LYS A 156 -4.18 7.17 15.53
C LYS A 156 -5.51 7.75 15.05
N ARG A 157 -6.59 7.59 15.82
CA ARG A 157 -7.90 8.18 15.51
C ARG A 157 -7.84 9.71 15.43
N ARG A 158 -7.16 10.37 16.38
CA ARG A 158 -7.00 11.84 16.39
C ARG A 158 -6.29 12.34 15.11
N LEU A 159 -5.31 11.57 14.63
CA LEU A 159 -4.56 11.88 13.40
C LEU A 159 -5.23 11.33 12.13
N LYS A 160 -6.46 10.78 12.24
CA LYS A 160 -7.19 10.14 11.13
C LYS A 160 -6.40 9.04 10.42
N ILE A 161 -5.49 8.37 11.15
CA ILE A 161 -4.70 7.26 10.63
C ILE A 161 -5.60 6.04 10.59
N THR A 162 -5.85 5.53 9.39
CA THR A 162 -6.57 4.28 9.17
C THR A 162 -5.58 3.14 8.94
N GLN A 163 -6.00 1.91 9.22
CA GLN A 163 -5.18 0.72 8.97
C GLN A 163 -5.47 0.14 7.59
N LEU A 164 -4.46 -0.47 6.99
CA LEU A 164 -4.63 -1.30 5.81
C LEU A 164 -5.44 -2.57 6.17
N PRO A 165 -6.09 -3.19 5.17
CA PRO A 165 -6.74 -4.47 5.36
C PRO A 165 -5.78 -5.52 5.94
N GLY A 166 -6.25 -6.29 6.92
CA GLY A 166 -5.44 -7.29 7.62
C GLY A 166 -5.29 -8.61 6.85
N ASN A 167 -6.09 -8.82 5.80
CA ASN A 167 -6.08 -10.02 4.97
C ASN A 167 -6.65 -9.75 3.57
N LEU A 168 -6.51 -10.75 2.69
CA LEU A 168 -6.95 -10.67 1.30
C LEU A 168 -8.47 -10.45 1.17
N SER A 169 -9.28 -11.12 2.00
CA SER A 169 -10.74 -10.95 1.95
C SER A 169 -11.18 -9.53 2.28
N GLU A 170 -10.60 -8.92 3.32
CA GLU A 170 -10.89 -7.53 3.67
C GLU A 170 -10.46 -6.58 2.55
N ALA A 171 -9.30 -6.81 1.94
CA ALA A 171 -8.82 -5.99 0.82
C ALA A 171 -9.75 -6.06 -0.39
N LEU A 172 -10.26 -7.25 -0.74
CA LEU A 172 -11.25 -7.43 -1.81
C LEU A 172 -12.56 -6.70 -1.50
N ALA A 173 -12.98 -6.66 -0.24
CA ALA A 173 -14.17 -5.91 0.17
C ALA A 173 -14.02 -4.39 -0.04
N PHE A 174 -12.81 -3.84 0.12
CA PHE A 174 -12.51 -2.45 -0.22
C PHE A 174 -12.42 -2.24 -1.73
N LEU A 175 -11.73 -3.12 -2.46
CA LEU A 175 -11.63 -3.07 -3.92
C LEU A 175 -13.01 -3.07 -4.58
N LYS A 176 -13.97 -3.85 -4.04
CA LYS A 176 -15.33 -3.92 -4.57
C LYS A 176 -16.13 -2.63 -4.44
N LYS A 177 -15.79 -1.78 -3.47
CA LYS A 177 -16.51 -0.54 -3.15
C LYS A 177 -15.89 0.70 -3.80
N ASP A 178 -14.72 0.56 -4.42
CA ASP A 178 -13.97 1.67 -4.96
C ASP A 178 -14.22 1.84 -6.47
N ALA A 179 -14.95 2.90 -6.83
CA ALA A 179 -15.33 3.18 -8.21
C ALA A 179 -14.11 3.48 -9.10
N ILE A 180 -13.12 4.21 -8.60
CA ILE A 180 -11.91 4.55 -9.36
C ILE A 180 -11.13 3.27 -9.67
N MET A 181 -11.02 2.36 -8.71
CA MET A 181 -10.32 1.08 -8.96
C MET A 181 -11.04 0.23 -9.99
N ARG A 182 -12.38 0.15 -9.90
CA ARG A 182 -13.19 -0.60 -10.88
C ARG A 182 -13.08 -0.02 -12.28
N GLU A 183 -13.19 1.30 -12.42
CA GLU A 183 -13.04 1.99 -13.69
C GLU A 183 -11.65 1.79 -14.29
N THR A 184 -10.60 1.96 -13.46
CA THR A 184 -9.20 1.84 -13.90
C THR A 184 -8.85 0.44 -14.40
N LEU A 185 -9.34 -0.59 -13.72
CA LEU A 185 -9.10 -1.98 -14.12
C LEU A 185 -9.97 -2.39 -15.31
N GLY A 186 -11.14 -1.78 -15.46
CA GLY A 186 -12.16 -2.20 -16.41
C GLY A 186 -12.90 -3.47 -15.95
N GLU A 187 -14.15 -3.63 -16.39
CA GLU A 187 -15.06 -4.68 -15.93
C GLU A 187 -14.45 -6.09 -16.01
N HIS A 188 -13.80 -6.41 -17.13
CA HIS A 188 -13.25 -7.75 -17.34
C HIS A 188 -12.14 -8.09 -16.33
N VAL A 189 -11.12 -7.24 -16.21
CA VAL A 189 -9.97 -7.48 -15.32
C VAL A 189 -10.41 -7.41 -13.86
N TRP A 190 -11.23 -6.42 -13.51
CA TRP A 190 -11.76 -6.29 -12.15
C TRP A 190 -12.52 -7.55 -11.72
N HIS A 191 -13.42 -8.07 -12.57
CA HIS A 191 -14.17 -9.28 -12.26
C HIS A 191 -13.26 -10.51 -12.11
N GLN A 192 -12.27 -10.67 -12.99
CA GLN A 192 -11.31 -11.78 -12.90
C GLN A 192 -10.47 -11.71 -11.62
N ILE A 193 -9.99 -10.53 -11.22
CA ILE A 193 -9.26 -10.34 -9.96
C ILE A 193 -10.14 -10.77 -8.80
N ILE A 194 -11.35 -10.24 -8.70
CA ILE A 194 -12.29 -10.54 -7.63
C ILE A 194 -12.53 -12.05 -7.54
N THR A 195 -13.01 -12.67 -8.62
CA THR A 195 -13.40 -14.08 -8.63
C THR A 195 -12.22 -14.99 -8.31
N HIS A 196 -11.04 -14.73 -8.90
CA HIS A 196 -9.85 -15.53 -8.65
C HIS A 196 -9.38 -15.43 -7.20
N HIS A 197 -9.28 -14.21 -6.65
CA HIS A 197 -8.72 -14.00 -5.31
C HIS A 197 -9.69 -14.45 -4.21
N GLU A 198 -11.01 -14.38 -4.45
CA GLU A 198 -12.00 -14.98 -3.56
C GLU A 198 -11.88 -16.51 -3.53
N GLY A 199 -11.63 -17.14 -4.68
CA GLY A 199 -11.34 -18.58 -4.75
C GLY A 199 -10.09 -18.98 -3.97
N ILE A 200 -8.99 -18.25 -4.16
CA ILE A 200 -7.72 -18.47 -3.41
C ILE A 200 -7.93 -18.27 -1.91
N TRP A 201 -8.70 -17.27 -1.50
CA TRP A 201 -8.99 -17.05 -0.08
C TRP A 201 -9.85 -18.17 0.51
N ALA A 202 -10.88 -18.61 -0.22
CA ALA A 202 -11.74 -19.71 0.19
C ALA A 202 -10.95 -21.02 0.34
N GLU A 203 -10.04 -21.30 -0.58
CA GLU A 203 -9.12 -22.44 -0.47
C GLU A 203 -8.26 -22.30 0.81
N TYR A 204 -7.57 -21.17 0.99
CA TYR A 204 -6.69 -20.95 2.13
C TYR A 204 -7.40 -21.12 3.48
N ILE A 205 -8.60 -20.53 3.65
CA ILE A 205 -9.31 -20.58 4.93
C ILE A 205 -9.93 -21.96 5.23
N SER A 206 -10.04 -22.83 4.22
CA SER A 206 -10.50 -24.22 4.41
C SER A 206 -9.38 -25.17 4.87
N GLN A 207 -8.12 -24.74 4.80
CA GLN A 207 -6.98 -25.53 5.23
C GLN A 207 -6.83 -25.47 6.76
N VAL A 208 -6.51 -26.61 7.38
CA VAL A 208 -6.07 -26.66 8.79
C VAL A 208 -4.55 -26.61 8.81
N HIS A 209 -3.97 -25.53 9.32
CA HIS A 209 -2.53 -25.35 9.33
C HIS A 209 -1.88 -26.01 10.55
N GLU A 210 -0.61 -26.38 10.41
CA GLU A 210 0.19 -26.96 11.50
C GLU A 210 0.24 -26.05 12.75
N TRP A 211 0.15 -24.72 12.56
CA TRP A 211 0.07 -23.76 13.67
C TRP A 211 -1.16 -24.02 14.56
N GLU A 212 -2.31 -24.30 13.97
CA GLU A 212 -3.56 -24.57 14.70
C GLU A 212 -3.47 -25.91 15.43
N LEU A 213 -2.93 -26.94 14.78
CA LEU A 213 -2.70 -28.24 15.40
C LEU A 213 -1.76 -28.13 16.61
N LYS A 214 -0.60 -27.47 16.45
CA LYS A 214 0.35 -27.28 17.56
C LYS A 214 -0.24 -26.47 18.71
N ARG A 215 -1.10 -25.49 18.41
CA ARG A 215 -1.66 -24.59 19.41
C ARG A 215 -2.85 -25.16 20.16
N TYR A 216 -3.73 -25.88 19.47
CA TYR A 216 -5.04 -26.30 19.98
C TYR A 216 -5.16 -27.80 20.21
N LEU A 217 -4.48 -28.65 19.40
CA LEU A 217 -4.59 -30.10 19.51
C LEU A 217 -3.84 -30.66 20.73
N MET A 218 -2.69 -30.07 21.10
CA MET A 218 -1.90 -30.50 22.26
C MET A 218 -2.21 -29.74 23.55
N SER A 219 -3.08 -28.71 23.49
CA SER A 219 -3.55 -27.97 24.66
C SER A 219 -4.88 -28.51 25.22
N HIS A 220 -5.32 -29.66 24.70
CA HIS A 220 -6.47 -30.43 25.15
C HIS A 220 -6.03 -31.86 25.43
#